data_AF-A0A1V5LI37-F1
#
_entry.id   AF-A0A1V5LI37-F1
#
_cell.length_a   1.000
_cell.length_b   1.000
_cell.length_c   1.000
_cell.angle_alpha   90.00
_cell.angle_beta   90.00
_cell.angle_gamma   90.00
#
_symmetry.space_group_name_H-M   'P 1'
#
loop_
_entity.id
_entity.type
_entity.pdbx_description
1 polymer ?
#
loop_
_entity_poly.entity_id
_entity_poly.type
_entity_poly.pdbx_seq_one_letter_code
_entity_poly.pdbx_strand_id
1 'polypeptide(L)'
;MQLAPKLSADITGFYRKTSNLIGIVIAEGYLTSGDIIKAQKYPIFDNINFATVKGVEFSMTKRMSDNFTGFLNYTYSKALVSSSLIFSQAQDLARTFPADWDQSHVLSFGVTMEFPAHWGYSLMGGMSSGFPYTFNVLMPNAERSPTQSYLDAMLFKEFTYSKITARLYGQVNNLLNHKNVWWVYADSGQPGVDTSEITSDDYTNNPAMWGPGRRYQIGLNFNLD
;
A
#
# COMPACT_ATOMS: atom_id res chain seq x y z
N MET A 1 5.54 -20.01 -16.70
CA MET A 1 4.94 -21.00 -17.64
C MET A 1 4.29 -20.26 -18.79
N GLN A 2 4.62 -20.60 -20.04
CA GLN A 2 4.01 -19.98 -21.24
C GLN A 2 2.72 -20.73 -21.56
N LEU A 3 1.57 -20.12 -21.31
CA LEU A 3 0.25 -20.77 -21.45
C LEU A 3 -0.30 -20.66 -22.88
N ALA A 4 0.19 -19.69 -23.66
CA ALA A 4 -0.07 -19.51 -25.09
C ALA A 4 1.13 -18.77 -25.72
N PRO A 5 1.31 -18.71 -27.05
CA PRO A 5 2.50 -18.12 -27.69
C PRO A 5 2.80 -16.68 -27.24
N LYS A 6 1.80 -15.96 -26.73
CA LYS A 6 1.87 -14.55 -26.32
C LYS A 6 1.40 -14.28 -24.89
N LEU A 7 1.10 -15.33 -24.12
CA LEU A 7 0.66 -15.25 -22.71
C LEU A 7 1.70 -15.92 -21.80
N SER A 8 2.19 -15.17 -20.83
CA SER A 8 3.08 -15.68 -19.78
C SER A 8 2.39 -15.56 -18.43
N ALA A 9 2.46 -16.62 -17.62
CA ALA A 9 2.04 -16.59 -16.23
C ALA A 9 3.14 -17.15 -15.32
N ASP A 10 3.28 -16.54 -14.17
CA ASP A 10 4.21 -16.91 -13.10
C ASP A 10 3.46 -16.97 -11.77
N ILE A 11 3.87 -17.93 -10.93
CA ILE A 11 3.44 -18.03 -9.54
C ILE A 11 4.71 -18.17 -8.71
N THR A 12 4.93 -17.22 -7.81
CA THR A 12 6.10 -17.20 -6.93
C THR A 12 5.63 -17.23 -5.48
N GLY A 13 6.07 -18.23 -4.72
CA GLY A 13 5.90 -18.27 -3.27
C GLY A 13 7.14 -17.71 -2.57
N PHE A 14 6.94 -16.92 -1.52
CA PHE A 14 8.06 -16.38 -0.75
C PHE A 14 7.83 -16.50 0.76
N TYR A 15 8.95 -16.67 1.47
CA TYR A 15 9.01 -16.66 2.92
C TYR A 15 10.31 -15.97 3.34
N ARG A 16 10.20 -14.94 4.18
CA ARG A 16 11.33 -14.21 4.73
C ARG A 16 11.15 -14.04 6.22
N LYS A 17 12.16 -14.43 6.99
CA LYS A 17 12.28 -14.09 8.40
C LYS A 17 13.44 -13.11 8.56
N THR A 18 13.18 -12.00 9.24
CA THR A 18 14.19 -11.00 9.58
C THR A 18 14.32 -10.96 11.09
N SER A 19 15.51 -11.24 11.60
CA SER A 19 15.85 -11.18 13.02
C SER A 19 16.78 -10.00 13.28
N ASN A 20 17.06 -9.75 14.56
CA ASN A 20 18.01 -8.72 14.98
C ASN A 20 17.56 -7.30 14.58
N LEU A 21 16.24 -7.07 14.52
CA LEU A 21 15.68 -5.73 14.31
C LEU A 21 15.80 -4.93 15.60
N ILE A 22 16.01 -3.62 15.44
CA ILE A 22 16.08 -2.70 16.58
C ILE A 22 14.72 -2.68 17.30
N GLY A 23 14.77 -2.78 18.61
CA GLY A 23 13.66 -2.63 19.53
C GLY A 23 14.07 -1.83 20.76
N ILE A 24 13.12 -1.59 21.65
CA ILE A 24 13.35 -0.87 22.90
C ILE A 24 13.28 -1.86 24.05
N VAL A 25 14.33 -1.88 24.85
CA VAL A 25 14.39 -2.60 26.14
C VAL A 25 14.41 -1.55 27.25
N ILE A 26 13.70 -1.80 28.33
CA ILE A 26 13.79 -0.93 29.51
C ILE A 26 14.91 -1.47 30.38
N ALA A 27 16.02 -0.73 30.44
CA ALA A 27 17.11 -1.00 31.36
C ALA A 27 16.80 -0.39 32.73
N GLU A 28 17.11 -1.13 33.79
CA GLU A 28 17.06 -0.65 35.16
C GLU A 28 18.48 -0.29 35.61
N GLY A 29 18.71 0.99 35.89
CA GLY A 29 19.92 1.48 36.55
C GLY A 29 19.61 1.89 37.98
N TYR A 30 20.63 1.86 38.84
CA TYR A 30 20.51 2.33 40.22
C TYR A 30 21.29 3.62 40.38
N LEU A 31 20.60 4.69 40.76
CA LEU A 31 21.24 5.91 41.23
C LEU A 31 21.41 5.81 42.74
N THR A 32 22.65 5.92 43.20
CA THR A 32 23.00 5.95 44.62
C THR A 32 23.39 7.38 45.00
N SER A 33 22.69 7.95 45.98
CA SER A 33 23.05 9.22 46.61
C SER A 33 22.96 9.05 48.13
N GLY A 34 24.11 8.89 48.79
CA GLY A 34 24.16 8.48 50.19
C GLY A 34 23.57 7.07 50.40
N ASP A 35 22.70 6.91 51.40
CA ASP A 35 22.02 5.63 51.72
C ASP A 35 20.77 5.35 50.86
N ILE A 36 20.42 6.24 49.93
CA ILE A 36 19.23 6.09 49.09
C ILE A 36 19.63 5.43 47.77
N ILE A 37 19.12 4.20 47.55
CA ILE A 37 19.20 3.50 46.27
C ILE A 37 17.85 3.69 45.55
N LYS A 38 17.85 4.42 44.44
CA LYS A 38 16.66 4.57 43.60
C LYS A 38 16.84 3.84 42.27
N ALA A 39 15.94 2.90 41.99
CA ALA A 39 15.84 2.29 40.68
C ALA A 39 15.30 3.30 39.66
N GLN A 40 16.01 3.51 38.56
CA GLN A 40 15.60 4.31 37.44
C GLN A 40 15.50 3.45 36.19
N LYS A 41 14.38 3.57 35.49
CA LYS A 41 14.11 2.90 34.22
C LYS A 41 14.41 3.85 33.08
N TYR A 42 15.18 3.39 32.10
CA TYR A 42 15.43 4.15 30.88
C TYR A 42 15.35 3.22 29.65
N PRO A 43 14.76 3.70 28.54
CA PRO A 43 14.73 2.93 27.31
C PRO A 43 16.12 2.90 26.67
N ILE A 44 16.57 1.71 26.31
CA ILE A 44 17.76 1.49 25.47
C ILE A 44 17.34 0.80 24.18
N PHE A 45 18.09 1.03 23.11
CA PHE A 45 17.91 0.32 21.85
C PHE A 45 18.72 -0.96 21.84
N ASP A 46 18.09 -2.07 21.46
CA ASP A 46 18.74 -3.37 21.36
C ASP A 46 18.13 -4.17 20.19
N ASN A 47 18.86 -5.14 19.64
CA ASN A 47 18.46 -5.91 18.47
C ASN A 47 17.56 -7.12 18.83
N ILE A 48 16.45 -6.86 19.51
CA ILE A 48 15.56 -7.89 20.06
C ILE A 48 14.39 -8.29 19.16
N ASN A 49 14.04 -7.45 18.18
CA ASN A 49 12.83 -7.63 17.39
C ASN A 49 13.05 -8.56 16.20
N PHE A 50 11.95 -9.13 15.71
CA PHE A 50 11.93 -9.93 14.50
C PHE A 50 10.64 -9.68 13.69
N ALA A 51 10.72 -9.98 12.40
CA ALA A 51 9.61 -9.92 11.47
C ALA A 51 9.57 -11.18 10.62
N THR A 52 8.37 -11.61 10.24
CA THR A 52 8.13 -12.70 9.31
C THR A 52 7.19 -12.20 8.22
N VAL A 53 7.60 -12.31 6.97
CA VAL A 53 6.79 -11.98 5.80
C VAL A 53 6.67 -13.22 4.95
N LYS A 54 5.45 -13.60 4.60
CA LYS A 54 5.18 -14.73 3.71
C LYS A 54 4.07 -14.40 2.75
N GLY A 55 4.08 -15.00 1.57
CA GLY A 55 3.07 -14.72 0.58
C GLY A 55 3.23 -15.52 -0.70
N VAL A 56 2.31 -15.26 -1.61
CA VAL A 56 2.27 -15.80 -2.96
C VAL A 56 1.96 -14.65 -3.90
N GLU A 57 2.74 -14.58 -4.96
CA GLU A 57 2.59 -13.63 -6.05
C GLU A 57 2.15 -14.39 -7.30
N PHE A 58 1.17 -13.85 -7.98
CA PHE A 58 0.72 -14.29 -9.28
C PHE A 58 0.94 -13.14 -10.26
N SER A 59 1.65 -13.42 -11.35
CA SER A 59 1.84 -12.45 -12.43
C SER A 59 1.41 -13.07 -13.75
N MET A 60 0.55 -12.39 -14.48
CA MET A 60 0.17 -12.74 -15.84
C MET A 60 0.46 -11.54 -16.73
N THR A 61 1.09 -11.79 -17.86
CA THR A 61 1.36 -10.79 -18.89
C THR A 61 0.97 -11.33 -20.25
N LYS A 62 0.29 -10.51 -21.03
CA LYS A 62 0.00 -10.77 -22.43
C LYS A 62 0.71 -9.74 -23.28
N ARG A 63 1.54 -10.20 -24.21
CA ARG A 63 2.18 -9.34 -25.21
C ARG A 63 1.16 -8.88 -26.24
N MET A 64 1.44 -7.74 -26.88
CA MET A 64 0.58 -7.18 -27.92
C MET A 64 0.25 -8.23 -28.99
N SER A 65 -1.03 -8.53 -29.11
CA SER A 65 -1.58 -9.44 -30.11
C SER A 65 -3.06 -9.23 -30.24
N ASP A 66 -3.59 -9.40 -31.46
CA ASP A 66 -5.03 -9.32 -31.70
C ASP A 66 -5.60 -8.03 -31.12
N ASN A 67 -4.86 -6.93 -31.31
CA ASN A 67 -5.22 -5.58 -30.91
C ASN A 67 -5.24 -5.31 -29.40
N PHE A 68 -4.64 -6.16 -28.56
CA PHE A 68 -4.50 -5.83 -27.13
C PHE A 68 -3.25 -6.41 -26.45
N THR A 69 -2.83 -5.72 -25.39
CA THR A 69 -1.75 -6.10 -24.48
C THR A 69 -2.23 -5.86 -23.05
N GLY A 70 -1.62 -6.52 -22.07
CA GLY A 70 -1.98 -6.27 -20.69
C GLY A 70 -1.24 -7.11 -19.67
N PHE A 71 -1.51 -6.81 -18.41
CA PHE A 71 -0.97 -7.54 -17.28
C PHE A 71 -1.99 -7.63 -16.15
N LEU A 72 -1.81 -8.63 -15.30
CA LEU A 72 -2.55 -8.86 -14.07
C LEU A 72 -1.56 -9.38 -13.03
N ASN A 73 -1.37 -8.61 -11.97
CA ASN A 73 -0.50 -8.94 -10.85
C ASN A 73 -1.35 -9.00 -9.58
N TYR A 74 -1.22 -10.09 -8.84
CA TYR A 74 -1.90 -10.27 -7.57
C TYR A 74 -0.92 -10.82 -6.54
N THR A 75 -0.81 -10.13 -5.41
CA THR A 75 0.01 -10.54 -4.28
C THR A 75 -0.90 -10.77 -3.09
N TYR A 76 -0.85 -11.98 -2.55
CA TYR A 76 -1.31 -12.27 -1.21
C TYR A 76 -0.10 -12.33 -0.29
N SER A 77 -0.05 -11.47 0.72
CA SER A 77 1.06 -11.44 1.67
C SER A 77 0.58 -11.28 3.11
N LYS A 78 1.43 -11.66 4.06
CA LYS A 78 1.20 -11.39 5.47
C LYS A 78 2.53 -11.07 6.12
N ALA A 79 2.69 -9.82 6.53
CA ALA A 79 3.80 -9.30 7.31
C ALA A 79 3.42 -9.25 8.78
N LEU A 80 4.17 -10.00 9.60
CA LEU A 80 4.02 -10.09 11.04
C LEU A 80 5.29 -9.59 11.73
N VAL A 81 5.16 -8.78 12.77
CA VAL A 81 6.25 -8.19 13.55
C VAL A 81 6.09 -8.52 15.03
N SER A 82 7.21 -8.65 15.75
CA SER A 82 7.22 -8.88 17.21
C SER A 82 6.74 -7.67 18.02
N SER A 83 6.89 -6.47 17.47
CA SER A 83 6.40 -5.23 18.06
C SER A 83 6.02 -4.24 16.95
N SER A 84 4.86 -3.59 17.09
CA SER A 84 4.39 -2.54 16.18
C SER A 84 4.10 -1.21 16.87
N LEU A 85 4.29 -1.13 18.19
CA LEU A 85 4.14 0.10 18.95
C LEU A 85 5.51 0.57 19.46
N ILE A 86 5.76 1.87 19.32
CA ILE A 86 6.94 2.50 19.88
C ILE A 86 6.80 2.46 21.42
N PHE A 87 7.84 2.00 22.12
CA PHE A 87 7.90 1.87 23.58
C PHE A 87 7.07 0.76 24.25
N SER A 88 6.39 -0.12 23.51
CA SER A 88 5.85 -1.35 24.12
C SER A 88 6.95 -2.41 24.21
N GLN A 89 7.32 -2.84 25.42
CA GLN A 89 8.09 -4.06 25.57
C GLN A 89 7.25 -5.24 25.08
N ALA A 90 7.85 -6.12 24.28
CA ALA A 90 7.25 -7.41 23.97
C ALA A 90 7.15 -8.21 25.28
N GLN A 91 6.00 -8.16 25.95
CA GLN A 91 5.76 -8.94 27.16
C GLN A 91 5.75 -10.45 26.88
N ASP A 92 5.54 -10.83 25.61
CA ASP A 92 5.59 -12.20 25.12
C ASP A 92 6.36 -12.24 23.79
N LEU A 93 7.56 -12.83 23.82
CA LEU A 93 8.43 -12.99 22.64
C LEU A 93 7.82 -13.92 21.58
N ALA A 94 6.79 -14.72 21.92
CA ALA A 94 6.09 -15.58 20.97
C ALA A 94 4.99 -14.83 20.19
N ARG A 95 4.57 -13.65 20.65
CA ARG A 95 3.45 -12.93 20.05
C ARG A 95 3.91 -12.11 18.84
N THR A 96 3.12 -12.15 17.78
CA THR A 96 3.35 -11.36 16.57
C THR A 96 2.07 -10.64 16.15
N PHE A 97 2.24 -9.47 15.56
CA PHE A 97 1.17 -8.56 15.15
C PHE A 97 1.32 -8.21 13.67
N PRO A 98 0.24 -7.87 12.95
CA PRO A 98 0.38 -7.31 11.61
C PRO A 98 1.27 -6.08 11.61
N ALA A 99 2.17 -5.96 10.63
CA ALA A 99 2.90 -4.72 10.42
C ALA A 99 1.91 -3.59 10.08
N ASP A 100 2.21 -2.36 10.48
CA ASP A 100 1.42 -1.16 10.13
C ASP A 100 1.34 -0.93 8.62
N TRP A 101 2.35 -1.39 7.86
CA TRP A 101 2.39 -1.38 6.40
C TRP A 101 1.90 -2.69 5.75
N ASP A 102 1.36 -3.65 6.50
CA ASP A 102 0.91 -4.93 5.94
C ASP A 102 -0.35 -4.76 5.07
N GLN A 103 -0.25 -5.03 3.78
CA GLN A 103 -1.41 -5.13 2.88
C GLN A 103 -1.60 -6.57 2.42
N SER A 104 -2.65 -7.24 2.92
CA SER A 104 -2.78 -8.68 2.71
C SER A 104 -3.14 -9.07 1.30
N HIS A 105 -3.96 -8.26 0.61
CA HIS A 105 -4.30 -8.45 -0.79
C HIS A 105 -3.94 -7.20 -1.56
N VAL A 106 -3.14 -7.35 -2.61
CA VAL A 106 -2.79 -6.28 -3.55
C VAL A 106 -2.98 -6.80 -4.97
N LEU A 107 -3.83 -6.12 -5.73
CA LEU A 107 -4.16 -6.40 -7.12
C LEU A 107 -3.76 -5.19 -7.96
N SER A 108 -3.10 -5.43 -9.08
CA SER A 108 -2.83 -4.42 -10.09
C SER A 108 -3.06 -5.03 -11.47
N PHE A 109 -3.75 -4.31 -12.34
CA PHE A 109 -3.96 -4.75 -13.70
C PHE A 109 -3.88 -3.58 -14.67
N GLY A 110 -3.54 -3.91 -15.91
CA GLY A 110 -3.54 -2.96 -17.00
C GLY A 110 -3.89 -3.66 -18.29
N VAL A 111 -4.72 -3.03 -19.11
CA VAL A 111 -5.02 -3.48 -20.47
C VAL A 111 -4.97 -2.30 -21.41
N THR A 112 -4.28 -2.47 -22.52
CA THR A 112 -4.25 -1.49 -23.61
C THR A 112 -4.73 -2.19 -24.87
N MET A 113 -5.72 -1.59 -25.52
CA MET A 113 -6.30 -2.03 -26.78
C MET A 113 -5.93 -1.01 -27.86
N GLU A 114 -5.51 -1.48 -29.02
CA GLU A 114 -5.18 -0.66 -30.18
C GLU A 114 -6.07 -1.04 -31.36
N PHE A 115 -6.77 -0.06 -31.90
CA PHE A 115 -7.73 -0.24 -32.99
C PHE A 115 -7.14 0.25 -34.33
N PRO A 116 -7.73 -0.17 -35.46
CA PRO A 116 -7.41 0.40 -36.76
C PRO A 116 -7.53 1.93 -36.76
N ALA A 117 -6.81 2.59 -37.68
CA ALA A 117 -6.69 4.04 -37.76
C ALA A 117 -6.03 4.70 -36.53
N HIS A 118 -5.13 3.96 -35.85
CA HIS A 118 -4.25 4.46 -34.79
C HIS A 118 -4.99 5.03 -33.57
N TRP A 119 -6.15 4.49 -33.26
CA TRP A 119 -6.83 4.75 -31.99
C TRP A 119 -6.41 3.71 -30.95
N GLY A 120 -6.35 4.11 -29.70
CA GLY A 120 -6.14 3.17 -28.61
C GLY A 120 -6.81 3.58 -27.33
N TYR A 121 -7.09 2.57 -26.52
CA TYR A 121 -7.73 2.71 -25.23
C TYR A 121 -6.93 1.94 -24.19
N SER A 122 -6.70 2.55 -23.03
CA SER A 122 -6.00 1.91 -21.92
C SER A 122 -6.81 2.01 -20.64
N LEU A 123 -6.86 0.91 -19.91
CA LEU A 123 -7.40 0.83 -18.56
C LEU A 123 -6.29 0.37 -17.63
N MET A 124 -6.11 1.07 -16.52
CA MET A 124 -5.22 0.66 -15.45
C MET A 124 -5.96 0.73 -14.14
N GLY A 125 -5.90 -0.31 -13.33
CA GLY A 125 -6.57 -0.33 -12.06
C GLY A 125 -5.79 -1.08 -11.00
N GLY A 126 -6.21 -0.87 -9.76
CA GLY A 126 -5.66 -1.57 -8.64
C GLY A 126 -6.62 -1.61 -7.47
N MET A 127 -6.42 -2.60 -6.61
CA MET A 127 -7.14 -2.74 -5.35
C MET A 127 -6.18 -3.26 -4.29
N SER A 128 -6.19 -2.65 -3.12
CA SER A 128 -5.37 -3.08 -1.98
C SER A 128 -6.19 -3.10 -0.70
N SER A 129 -5.93 -4.08 0.15
CA SER A 129 -6.44 -4.07 1.52
C SER A 129 -5.98 -2.80 2.22
N GLY A 130 -6.83 -2.24 3.08
CA GLY A 130 -6.42 -1.10 3.89
C GLY A 130 -5.32 -1.47 4.89
N PHE A 131 -4.59 -0.44 5.28
CA PHE A 131 -3.53 -0.53 6.28
C PHE A 131 -4.10 -0.90 7.66
N PRO A 132 -3.39 -1.74 8.43
CA PRO A 132 -3.73 -2.00 9.81
C PRO A 132 -3.65 -0.75 10.69
N TYR A 133 -4.49 -0.69 11.72
CA TYR A 133 -4.42 0.34 12.76
C TYR A 133 -4.66 -0.26 14.14
N THR A 134 -4.21 0.46 15.17
CA THR A 134 -4.27 -0.01 16.56
C THR A 134 -5.41 0.66 17.33
N PHE A 135 -6.57 0.01 17.41
CA PHE A 135 -7.65 0.39 18.33
C PHE A 135 -7.31 0.08 19.79
N ASN A 136 -6.71 -1.09 20.03
CA ASN A 136 -6.36 -1.57 21.37
C ASN A 136 -4.86 -1.89 21.44
N VAL A 137 -4.15 -1.26 22.37
CA VAL A 137 -2.71 -1.49 22.59
C VAL A 137 -2.35 -2.92 22.98
N LEU A 138 -3.32 -3.69 23.51
CA LEU A 138 -3.16 -5.13 23.77
C LEU A 138 -3.27 -5.97 22.51
N MET A 139 -3.85 -5.46 21.43
CA MET A 139 -3.95 -6.09 20.11
C MET A 139 -3.51 -5.10 19.02
N PRO A 140 -2.22 -4.70 18.99
CA PRO A 140 -1.70 -3.80 17.98
C PRO A 140 -2.02 -4.26 16.56
N ASN A 141 -2.42 -3.30 15.72
CA ASN A 141 -2.69 -3.49 14.29
C ASN A 141 -3.69 -4.62 13.99
N ALA A 142 -4.60 -4.92 14.92
CA ALA A 142 -5.59 -5.98 14.74
C ALA A 142 -6.72 -5.58 13.76
N GLU A 143 -7.04 -4.29 13.69
CA GLU A 143 -8.08 -3.75 12.81
C GLU A 143 -7.48 -3.21 11.51
N ARG A 144 -8.31 -3.04 10.47
CA ARG A 144 -7.89 -2.53 9.16
C ARG A 144 -8.77 -1.40 8.66
N SER A 145 -8.11 -0.39 8.09
CA SER A 145 -8.78 0.67 7.36
C SER A 145 -9.51 0.13 6.11
N PRO A 146 -10.45 0.90 5.54
CA PRO A 146 -11.16 0.48 4.32
C PRO A 146 -10.22 0.18 3.14
N THR A 147 -10.63 -0.77 2.30
CA THR A 147 -9.95 -1.13 1.05
C THR A 147 -9.78 0.09 0.14
N GLN A 148 -8.60 0.20 -0.45
CA GLN A 148 -8.30 1.23 -1.44
C GLN A 148 -8.45 0.63 -2.84
N SER A 149 -9.05 1.38 -3.77
CA SER A 149 -9.15 0.98 -5.16
C SER A 149 -9.12 2.19 -6.09
N TYR A 150 -8.61 1.98 -7.30
CA TYR A 150 -8.63 2.98 -8.34
C TYR A 150 -8.78 2.32 -9.71
N LEU A 151 -9.34 3.09 -10.64
CA LEU A 151 -9.45 2.72 -12.05
C LEU A 151 -9.22 3.98 -12.87
N ASP A 152 -8.23 3.93 -13.72
CA ASP A 152 -7.83 5.00 -14.62
C ASP A 152 -8.08 4.55 -16.05
N ALA A 153 -8.53 5.49 -16.89
CA ALA A 153 -8.80 5.26 -18.29
C ALA A 153 -8.09 6.29 -19.16
N MET A 154 -7.57 5.88 -20.31
CA MET A 154 -6.96 6.76 -21.29
C MET A 154 -7.45 6.40 -22.69
N LEU A 155 -7.90 7.39 -23.44
CA LEU A 155 -8.15 7.29 -24.87
C LEU A 155 -7.04 8.07 -25.59
N PHE A 156 -6.45 7.48 -26.62
CA PHE A 156 -5.42 8.15 -27.41
C PHE A 156 -5.61 7.90 -28.90
N LYS A 157 -5.08 8.83 -29.69
CA LYS A 157 -4.99 8.73 -31.14
C LYS A 157 -3.61 9.17 -31.59
N GLU A 158 -3.01 8.38 -32.47
CA GLU A 158 -1.72 8.70 -33.08
C GLU A 158 -1.90 9.20 -34.51
N PHE A 159 -1.03 10.12 -34.89
CA PHE A 159 -0.92 10.69 -36.22
C PHE A 159 0.54 10.61 -36.62
N THR A 160 0.82 9.86 -37.67
CA THR A 160 2.16 9.79 -38.24
C THR A 160 2.19 10.63 -39.52
N TYR A 161 3.06 11.64 -39.56
CA TYR A 161 3.33 12.44 -40.75
C TYR A 161 4.84 12.53 -40.97
N SER A 162 5.32 11.93 -42.06
CA SER A 162 6.76 11.79 -42.34
C SER A 162 7.49 11.09 -41.18
N LYS A 163 8.51 11.73 -40.58
CA LYS A 163 9.29 11.22 -39.45
C LYS A 163 8.74 11.63 -38.07
N ILE A 164 7.57 12.27 -38.04
CA ILE A 164 6.97 12.79 -36.81
C ILE A 164 5.74 11.94 -36.48
N THR A 165 5.74 11.36 -35.29
CA THR A 165 4.55 10.72 -34.72
C THR A 165 4.04 11.57 -33.57
N ALA A 166 2.83 12.10 -33.72
CA ALA A 166 2.12 12.85 -32.69
C ALA A 166 1.04 11.98 -32.05
N ARG A 167 0.97 11.94 -30.72
CA ARG A 167 -0.07 11.24 -29.95
C ARG A 167 -0.88 12.26 -29.16
N LEU A 168 -2.16 12.39 -29.50
CA LEU A 168 -3.16 13.11 -28.69
C LEU A 168 -3.81 12.12 -27.73
N TYR A 169 -3.89 12.48 -26.44
CA TYR A 169 -4.54 11.62 -25.44
C TYR A 169 -5.41 12.43 -24.48
N GLY A 170 -6.48 11.77 -24.02
CA GLY A 170 -7.31 12.21 -22.90
C GLY A 170 -7.35 11.10 -21.85
N GLN A 171 -7.05 11.45 -20.61
CA GLN A 171 -7.00 10.55 -19.47
C GLN A 171 -7.98 10.99 -18.38
N VAL A 172 -8.63 10.01 -17.77
CA VAL A 172 -9.45 10.16 -16.56
C VAL A 172 -8.81 9.31 -15.47
N ASN A 173 -8.24 9.97 -14.45
CA ASN A 173 -7.81 9.29 -13.23
C ASN A 173 -8.98 9.14 -12.27
N ASN A 174 -9.05 8.00 -11.58
CA ASN A 174 -10.14 7.66 -10.67
C ASN A 174 -11.51 7.76 -11.39
N LEU A 175 -11.66 7.04 -12.49
CA LEU A 175 -12.85 6.94 -13.31
C LEU A 175 -14.10 6.64 -12.47
N LEU A 176 -14.00 5.75 -11.48
CA LEU A 176 -15.11 5.39 -10.59
C LEU A 176 -15.42 6.48 -9.54
N ASN A 177 -14.58 7.51 -9.41
CA ASN A 177 -14.64 8.53 -8.37
C ASN A 177 -14.70 7.91 -6.96
N HIS A 178 -13.97 6.81 -6.75
CA HIS A 178 -13.90 6.12 -5.47
C HIS A 178 -13.12 6.99 -4.47
N LYS A 179 -13.67 7.17 -3.27
CA LYS A 179 -13.08 8.01 -2.23
C LYS A 179 -12.15 7.17 -1.36
N ASN A 180 -10.90 7.02 -1.79
CA ASN A 180 -9.91 6.24 -1.05
C ASN A 180 -9.62 6.88 0.32
N VAL A 181 -9.64 6.07 1.37
CA VAL A 181 -9.29 6.47 2.73
C VAL A 181 -7.80 6.23 2.95
N TRP A 182 -7.04 7.29 3.20
CA TRP A 182 -5.59 7.19 3.45
C TRP A 182 -5.26 7.02 4.93
N TRP A 183 -6.08 7.61 5.80
CA TRP A 183 -5.91 7.50 7.24
C TRP A 183 -7.28 7.47 7.93
N VAL A 184 -7.34 6.84 9.10
CA VAL A 184 -8.53 6.70 9.94
C VAL A 184 -8.15 7.04 11.38
N TYR A 185 -9.12 7.52 12.16
CA TYR A 185 -8.93 7.59 13.59
C TYR A 185 -8.97 6.18 14.19
N ALA A 186 -8.04 5.90 15.09
CA ALA A 186 -7.80 4.55 15.57
C ALA A 186 -8.92 4.03 16.48
N ASP A 187 -9.67 4.92 17.11
CA ASP A 187 -10.79 4.68 18.02
C ASP A 187 -12.12 4.40 17.28
N SER A 188 -12.35 5.04 16.14
CA SER A 188 -13.58 4.83 15.33
C SER A 188 -13.38 3.89 14.15
N GLY A 189 -12.13 3.74 13.67
CA GLY A 189 -11.82 3.08 12.40
C GLY A 189 -12.29 3.84 11.16
N GLN A 190 -12.75 5.08 11.33
CA GLN A 190 -13.34 5.89 10.26
C GLN A 190 -12.55 7.18 10.02
N PRO A 191 -12.51 7.68 8.78
CA PRO A 191 -11.97 9.00 8.50
C PRO A 191 -12.91 10.10 8.99
N GLY A 192 -12.38 11.11 9.66
CA GLY A 192 -13.15 12.25 10.13
C GLY A 192 -14.12 11.98 11.29
N VAL A 193 -13.98 10.84 11.97
CA VAL A 193 -14.76 10.52 13.18
C VAL A 193 -13.78 10.23 14.30
N ASP A 194 -13.62 11.14 15.24
CA ASP A 194 -12.90 10.93 16.49
C ASP A 194 -13.95 10.84 17.60
N THR A 195 -13.87 9.82 18.45
CA THR A 195 -14.82 9.60 19.57
C THR A 195 -14.49 10.46 20.80
N SER A 196 -13.35 11.15 20.77
CA SER A 196 -12.95 12.10 21.80
C SER A 196 -13.82 13.36 21.81
N GLU A 197 -14.45 13.65 22.95
CA GLU A 197 -15.33 14.82 23.15
C GLU A 197 -14.60 16.17 23.08
N ILE A 198 -13.26 16.17 23.16
CA ILE A 198 -12.44 17.40 23.08
C ILE A 198 -11.98 17.72 21.65
N THR A 199 -12.24 16.83 20.70
CA THR A 199 -11.81 17.02 19.31
C THR A 199 -12.83 17.89 18.57
N SER A 200 -12.38 19.01 17.99
CA SER A 200 -13.27 19.91 17.23
C SER A 200 -13.62 19.34 15.85
N ASP A 201 -14.78 19.74 15.33
CA ASP A 201 -15.21 19.41 13.96
C ASP A 201 -14.20 19.90 12.91
N ASP A 202 -13.54 21.04 13.13
CA ASP A 202 -12.49 21.56 12.25
C ASP A 202 -11.27 20.62 12.21
N TYR A 203 -10.96 19.93 13.30
CA TYR A 203 -9.86 18.98 13.35
C TYR A 203 -10.19 17.68 12.63
N THR A 204 -11.42 17.18 12.79
CA THR A 204 -11.87 15.94 12.13
C THR A 204 -12.16 16.15 10.64
N ASN A 205 -12.51 17.37 10.21
CA ASN A 205 -12.70 17.73 8.81
C ASN A 205 -11.37 17.96 8.07
N ASN A 206 -10.53 16.93 8.03
CA ASN A 206 -9.22 16.97 7.42
C ASN A 206 -9.24 16.36 5.99
N PRO A 207 -9.02 17.15 4.92
CA PRO A 207 -9.00 16.63 3.55
C PRO A 207 -7.82 15.69 3.29
N ALA A 208 -6.74 15.74 4.08
CA ALA A 208 -5.59 14.86 3.93
C ALA A 208 -5.88 13.38 4.25
N MET A 209 -7.03 13.08 4.88
CA MET A 209 -7.47 11.70 5.13
C MET A 209 -7.97 10.98 3.87
N TRP A 210 -8.18 11.72 2.78
CA TRP A 210 -8.82 11.22 1.58
C TRP A 210 -7.91 11.35 0.36
N GLY A 211 -7.94 10.34 -0.50
CA GLY A 211 -7.29 10.39 -1.79
C GLY A 211 -7.99 11.35 -2.77
N PRO A 212 -7.30 11.72 -3.86
CA PRO A 212 -7.87 12.61 -4.86
C PRO A 212 -9.10 12.00 -5.52
N GLY A 213 -10.10 12.85 -5.79
CA GLY A 213 -11.26 12.50 -6.60
C GLY A 213 -10.91 12.31 -8.07
N ARG A 214 -11.93 12.19 -8.92
CA ARG A 214 -11.77 12.08 -10.36
C ARG A 214 -11.02 13.29 -10.94
N ARG A 215 -10.00 13.04 -11.78
CA ARG A 215 -9.24 14.09 -12.48
C ARG A 215 -9.21 13.82 -13.97
N TYR A 216 -9.23 14.89 -14.75
CA TYR A 216 -9.18 14.85 -16.21
C TYR A 216 -7.88 15.47 -16.67
N GLN A 217 -7.21 14.82 -17.62
CA GLN A 217 -5.97 15.30 -18.22
C GLN A 217 -6.08 15.15 -19.73
N ILE A 218 -5.57 16.14 -20.46
CA ILE A 218 -5.46 16.11 -21.92
C ILE A 218 -4.03 16.49 -22.24
N GLY A 219 -3.39 15.74 -23.13
CA GLY A 219 -2.02 15.98 -23.49
C GLY A 219 -1.70 15.59 -24.92
N LEU A 220 -0.56 16.09 -25.37
CA LEU A 220 -0.02 15.87 -26.70
C LEU A 220 1.45 15.46 -26.53
N ASN A 221 1.85 14.36 -27.15
CA ASN A 221 3.22 13.89 -27.18
C ASN A 221 3.72 13.84 -28.64
N PHE A 222 5.00 14.14 -28.86
CA PHE A 222 5.65 14.08 -30.16
C PHE A 222 6.91 13.23 -30.06
N ASN A 223 7.04 12.25 -30.94
CA ASN A 223 8.25 11.48 -31.14
C ASN A 223 8.81 11.75 -32.54
N LEU A 224 10.13 11.92 -32.62
CA LEU A 224 10.87 12.07 -33.87
C LEU A 224 11.70 10.79 -34.08
N ASP A 225 11.49 10.15 -35.24
CA ASP A 225 12.28 8.98 -35.67
C ASP A 225 13.57 9.40 -36.42
#